data_AF-A0A178VB29-F1
#
_entry.id   AF-A0A178VB29-F1
#
_cell.length_a   1.000
_cell.length_b   1.000
_cell.length_c   1.000
_cell.angle_alpha   90.00
_cell.angle_beta   90.00
_cell.angle_gamma   90.00
#
_symmetry.space_group_name_H-M   'P 1'
#
loop_
_entity.id
_entity.type
_entity.pdbx_description
1 polymer ?
#
loop_
_entity_poly.entity_id
_entity_poly.type
_entity_poly.pdbx_seq_one_letter_code
_entity_poly.pdbx_strand_id
1 'polypeptide(L)'
;MMKNIAVQLEKENQTDKVKDLENSVAELLDLHSDCNHRSTAIQSVANRYQPVEQLTDFKKLLDDEFTKLKATPSSVPQNDHLMRQFREAVWNVHHAGEPMPGDDDEDIVMTSTQCPLLNMTCPLSGKPVTELADPVRSMDCRHVYEKSVILHYIVNNPNANCPVAGCRGKLQNSKVICDAMLKFEIEEMRSLNKQSNRAEVIEDFTEDVDED
;
A
#
# COMPACT_ATOMS: atom_id res chain seq x y z
N MET A 1 -5.24 10.70 1.90
CA MET A 1 -5.75 11.93 2.54
C MET A 1 -4.73 13.07 2.46
N MET A 2 -3.53 12.94 3.03
CA MET A 2 -2.49 13.99 2.97
C MET A 2 -2.07 14.37 1.54
N LYS A 3 -1.92 13.38 0.65
CA LYS A 3 -1.69 13.60 -0.79
C LYS A 3 -2.68 14.58 -1.43
N ASN A 4 -3.98 14.40 -1.20
CA ASN A 4 -5.02 15.26 -1.78
C ASN A 4 -4.98 16.68 -1.20
N ILE A 5 -4.61 16.81 0.07
CA ILE A 5 -4.42 18.11 0.72
C ILE A 5 -3.22 18.83 0.09
N ALA A 6 -2.10 18.13 -0.10
CA ALA A 6 -0.91 18.68 -0.75
C ALA A 6 -1.22 19.17 -2.17
N VAL A 7 -1.97 18.38 -2.96
CA VAL A 7 -2.43 18.78 -4.29
C VAL A 7 -3.27 20.06 -4.25
N GLN A 8 -4.15 20.22 -3.27
CA GLN A 8 -4.96 21.43 -3.14
C GLN A 8 -4.13 22.65 -2.74
N LEU A 9 -3.20 22.48 -1.79
CA LEU A 9 -2.26 23.52 -1.38
C LEU A 9 -1.37 23.98 -2.53
N GLU A 10 -0.91 23.04 -3.36
CA GLU A 10 -0.11 23.32 -4.54
C GLU A 10 -0.90 24.11 -5.58
N LYS A 11 -2.17 23.75 -5.84
CA LYS A 11 -3.08 24.53 -6.71
C LYS A 11 -3.32 25.96 -6.21
N GLU A 12 -3.29 26.15 -4.89
CA GLU A 12 -3.39 27.46 -4.25
C GLU A 12 -2.05 28.22 -4.18
N ASN A 13 -0.99 27.68 -4.78
CA ASN A 13 0.39 28.20 -4.75
C ASN A 13 0.94 28.38 -3.32
N GLN A 14 0.48 27.55 -2.36
CA GLN A 14 0.94 27.56 -0.97
C GLN A 14 2.13 26.61 -0.78
N THR A 15 3.21 26.84 -1.54
CA THR A 15 4.38 25.95 -1.62
C THR A 15 5.06 25.70 -0.27
N ASP A 16 5.13 26.71 0.60
CA ASP A 16 5.68 26.56 1.96
C ASP A 16 4.91 25.51 2.77
N LYS A 17 3.57 25.52 2.68
CA LYS A 17 2.73 24.55 3.39
C LYS A 17 2.80 23.16 2.78
N VAL A 18 2.99 23.05 1.47
CA VAL A 18 3.23 21.76 0.79
C VAL A 18 4.51 21.14 1.33
N LYS A 19 5.58 21.94 1.47
CA LYS A 19 6.86 21.50 2.03
C LYS A 19 6.75 21.09 3.50
N ASP A 20 6.03 21.86 4.32
CA ASP A 20 5.77 21.50 5.72
C ASP A 20 5.00 20.19 5.83
N LEU A 21 4.02 19.97 4.94
CA LEU A 21 3.27 18.73 4.88
C LEU A 21 4.14 17.56 4.40
N GLU A 22 5.02 17.77 3.42
CA GLU A 22 5.98 16.74 2.95
C GLU A 22 6.90 16.29 4.10
N ASN A 23 7.48 17.23 4.84
CA ASN A 23 8.32 16.94 6.01
C ASN A 23 7.54 16.15 7.06
N SER A 24 6.29 16.55 7.32
CA SER A 24 5.41 15.86 8.27
C SER A 24 5.08 14.44 7.82
N VAL A 25 4.86 14.22 6.51
CA VAL A 25 4.64 12.88 5.94
C VAL A 25 5.90 12.02 6.09
N ALA A 26 7.08 12.58 5.84
CA ALA A 26 8.35 11.87 6.01
C ALA A 26 8.53 11.39 7.46
N GLU A 27 8.35 12.31 8.43
CA GLU A 27 8.45 11.99 9.85
C GLU A 27 7.44 10.91 10.27
N LEU A 28 6.20 10.97 9.77
CA LEU A 28 5.19 9.95 10.05
C LEU A 28 5.55 8.58 9.49
N LEU A 29 6.13 8.51 8.29
CA LEU A 29 6.59 7.25 7.69
C LEU A 29 7.75 6.64 8.48
N ASP A 30 8.68 7.48 8.94
CA ASP A 30 9.79 7.06 9.80
C ASP A 30 9.28 6.52 11.14
N LEU A 31 8.37 7.24 11.80
CA LEU A 31 7.73 6.80 13.04
C LEU A 31 6.96 5.49 12.86
N HIS A 32 6.24 5.33 11.74
CA HIS A 32 5.53 4.10 11.43
C HIS A 32 6.50 2.91 11.28
N SER A 33 7.61 3.13 10.58
CA SER A 33 8.69 2.13 10.43
C SER A 33 9.25 1.73 11.79
N ASP A 34 9.56 2.72 12.65
CA ASP A 34 10.05 2.47 14.01
C ASP A 34 9.03 1.67 14.84
N CYS A 35 7.73 1.96 14.75
CA CYS A 35 6.69 1.17 15.41
C CYS A 35 6.67 -0.29 14.94
N ASN A 36 6.79 -0.53 13.63
CA ASN A 36 6.83 -1.88 13.06
C ASN A 36 8.07 -2.66 13.52
N HIS A 37 9.25 -2.02 13.53
CA HIS A 37 10.48 -2.60 14.04
C HIS A 37 10.34 -2.96 15.53
N ARG A 38 9.75 -2.08 16.36
CA ARG A 38 9.50 -2.37 17.78
C ARG A 38 8.55 -3.53 17.99
N SER A 39 7.45 -3.58 17.24
CA SER A 39 6.48 -4.68 17.31
C SER A 39 7.14 -6.02 16.93
N THR A 40 7.95 -6.01 15.87
CA THR A 40 8.73 -7.17 15.42
C THR A 40 9.78 -7.57 16.45
N ALA A 41 10.46 -6.61 17.09
CA ALA A 41 11.42 -6.89 18.16
C ALA A 41 10.74 -7.61 19.33
N ILE A 42 9.57 -7.13 19.77
CA ILE A 42 8.79 -7.76 20.84
C ILE A 42 8.43 -9.20 20.46
N GLN A 43 7.91 -9.43 19.25
CA GLN A 43 7.55 -10.79 18.80
C GLN A 43 8.77 -11.70 18.68
N SER A 44 9.87 -11.20 18.11
CA SER A 44 11.14 -11.92 17.96
C SER A 44 11.68 -12.36 19.33
N VAL A 45 11.71 -11.44 20.29
CA VAL A 45 12.14 -11.70 21.66
C VAL A 45 11.22 -12.70 22.33
N ALA A 46 9.90 -12.50 22.27
CA ALA A 46 8.93 -13.41 22.88
C ALA A 46 9.06 -14.84 22.36
N ASN A 47 9.28 -15.01 21.06
CA ASN A 47 9.39 -16.33 20.43
C ASN A 47 10.72 -17.05 20.76
N ARG A 48 11.80 -16.30 20.99
CA ARG A 48 13.14 -16.88 21.25
C ARG A 48 13.47 -17.01 22.73
N TYR A 49 12.80 -16.27 23.60
CA TYR A 49 13.15 -16.21 25.01
C TYR A 49 13.00 -17.57 25.68
N GLN A 50 14.03 -17.97 26.42
CA GLN A 50 14.03 -19.13 27.29
C GLN A 50 14.38 -18.68 28.71
N PRO A 51 13.62 -19.09 29.74
CA PRO A 51 13.93 -18.73 31.12
C PRO A 51 15.35 -19.18 31.50
N VAL A 52 16.12 -18.28 32.10
CA VAL A 52 17.46 -18.54 32.62
C VAL A 52 17.49 -18.28 34.13
N GLU A 53 18.44 -18.90 34.84
CA GLU A 53 18.57 -18.75 36.29
C GLU A 53 18.89 -17.32 36.74
N GLN A 54 19.47 -16.50 35.85
CA GLN A 54 19.82 -15.11 36.11
C GLN A 54 18.69 -14.15 35.70
N LEU A 55 18.60 -13.01 36.39
CA LEU A 55 17.63 -11.96 36.05
C LEU A 55 17.91 -11.45 34.63
N THR A 56 16.89 -11.52 33.76
CA THR A 56 16.99 -10.99 32.40
C THR A 56 16.66 -9.49 32.38
N ASP A 57 17.56 -8.69 31.80
CA ASP A 57 17.26 -7.29 31.46
C ASP A 57 16.49 -7.22 30.14
N PHE A 58 15.16 -7.27 30.24
CA PHE A 58 14.27 -7.22 29.08
C PHE A 58 14.34 -5.88 28.33
N LYS A 59 14.65 -4.77 29.02
CA LYS A 59 14.76 -3.47 28.38
C LYS A 59 15.93 -3.47 27.41
N LYS A 60 17.12 -3.86 27.91
CA LYS A 60 18.32 -3.96 27.07
C LYS A 60 18.12 -4.94 25.92
N LEU A 61 17.54 -6.10 26.20
CA LEU A 61 17.33 -7.15 25.20
C LEU A 61 16.38 -6.71 24.07
N LEU A 62 15.32 -5.97 24.39
CA LEU A 62 14.40 -5.39 23.40
C LEU A 62 15.04 -4.23 22.63
N ASP A 63 15.79 -3.35 23.31
CA ASP A 63 16.47 -2.22 22.68
C ASP A 63 17.58 -2.70 21.72
N ASP A 64 18.32 -3.74 22.08
CA ASP A 64 19.35 -4.37 21.25
C ASP A 64 18.71 -5.00 19.99
N GLU A 65 17.61 -5.74 20.15
CA GLU A 65 16.89 -6.34 19.02
C GLU A 65 16.26 -5.27 18.11
N PHE A 66 15.69 -4.20 18.67
CA PHE A 66 15.16 -3.08 17.90
C PHE A 66 16.27 -2.38 17.10
N THR A 67 17.41 -2.10 17.72
CA THR A 67 18.55 -1.46 17.06
C THR A 67 19.09 -2.32 15.92
N LYS A 68 19.14 -3.64 16.12
CA LYS A 68 19.51 -4.60 15.08
C LYS A 68 18.52 -4.58 13.90
N LEU A 69 17.21 -4.57 14.18
CA LEU A 69 16.17 -4.51 13.14
C LEU A 69 16.21 -3.19 12.38
N LYS A 70 16.44 -2.07 13.08
CA LYS A 70 16.55 -0.73 12.48
C LYS A 70 17.83 -0.55 11.65
N ALA A 71 18.93 -1.17 12.06
CA ALA A 71 20.21 -1.13 11.34
C ALA A 71 20.24 -2.04 10.11
N THR A 72 19.31 -2.99 10.02
CA THR A 72 19.10 -3.74 8.79
C THR A 72 18.46 -2.78 7.78
N PRO A 73 19.05 -2.55 6.59
CA PRO A 73 18.43 -1.69 5.60
C PRO A 73 17.03 -2.20 5.35
N SER A 74 16.06 -1.38 5.73
CA SER A 74 14.64 -1.70 5.56
C SER A 74 14.41 -1.80 4.06
N SER A 75 14.35 -3.02 3.56
CA SER A 75 13.90 -3.30 2.19
C SER A 75 12.42 -2.99 1.99
N VAL A 76 11.76 -2.23 2.89
CA VAL A 76 10.34 -1.88 2.78
C VAL A 76 10.22 -0.83 1.68
N PRO A 77 9.90 -1.24 0.44
CA PRO A 77 9.80 -0.32 -0.69
C PRO A 77 8.54 0.55 -0.54
N GLN A 78 7.70 0.24 0.46
CA GLN A 78 6.37 0.80 0.64
C GLN A 78 6.40 2.23 1.19
N ASN A 79 7.33 2.56 2.10
CA ASN A 79 7.46 3.94 2.59
C ASN A 79 8.00 4.85 1.50
N ASP A 80 9.04 4.41 0.79
CA ASP A 80 9.61 5.13 -0.34
C ASP A 80 8.57 5.30 -1.45
N HIS A 81 7.80 4.25 -1.75
CA HIS A 81 6.68 4.31 -2.69
C HIS A 81 5.59 5.30 -2.26
N LEU A 82 5.20 5.34 -0.99
CA LEU A 82 4.21 6.29 -0.48
C LEU A 82 4.69 7.75 -0.59
N MET A 83 5.97 7.98 -0.25
CA MET A 83 6.59 9.31 -0.39
C MET A 83 6.72 9.72 -1.85
N ARG A 84 7.11 8.80 -2.72
CA ARG A 84 7.17 9.01 -4.17
C ARG A 84 5.79 9.38 -4.73
N GLN A 85 4.76 8.59 -4.43
CA GLN A 85 3.38 8.90 -4.84
C GLN A 85 2.89 10.26 -4.33
N PHE A 86 3.33 10.67 -3.15
CA PHE A 86 3.04 12.01 -2.64
C PHE A 86 3.69 13.09 -3.50
N ARG A 87 5.00 12.97 -3.78
CA ARG A 87 5.75 13.93 -4.60
C ARG A 87 5.26 14.01 -6.03
N GLU A 88 5.01 12.87 -6.66
CA GLU A 88 4.46 12.78 -8.02
C GLU A 88 3.09 13.46 -8.12
N ALA A 89 2.21 13.27 -7.12
CA ALA A 89 0.90 13.91 -7.13
C ALA A 89 0.99 15.44 -7.03
N VAL A 90 1.94 15.97 -6.25
CA VAL A 90 2.22 17.41 -6.18
C VAL A 90 2.80 17.91 -7.50
N TRP A 91 3.80 17.21 -8.05
CA TRP A 91 4.44 17.54 -9.33
C TRP A 91 3.43 17.66 -10.48
N ASN A 92 2.52 16.68 -10.59
CA ASN A 92 1.50 16.59 -11.62
C ASN A 92 0.49 17.77 -11.63
N VAL A 93 0.44 18.60 -10.58
CA VAL A 93 -0.43 19.78 -10.56
C VAL A 93 -0.05 20.78 -11.64
N HIS A 94 1.25 20.94 -11.90
CA HIS A 94 1.79 21.91 -12.87
C HIS A 94 2.47 21.26 -14.08
N HIS A 95 2.72 19.95 -14.01
CA HIS A 95 3.52 19.22 -15.01
C HIS A 95 2.80 17.93 -15.46
N ALA A 96 1.49 18.02 -15.68
CA ALA A 96 0.68 16.87 -16.07
C ALA A 96 1.21 16.22 -17.36
N GLY A 97 1.57 14.94 -17.29
CA GLY A 97 2.13 14.18 -18.41
C GLY A 97 3.64 14.26 -18.55
N GLU A 98 4.32 15.04 -17.71
CA GLU A 98 5.79 15.08 -17.65
C GLU A 98 6.29 14.23 -16.46
N PRO A 99 7.33 13.41 -16.65
CA PRO A 99 7.94 12.66 -15.54
C PRO A 99 8.57 13.62 -14.52
N MET A 100 8.53 13.25 -13.25
CA MET A 100 9.15 14.05 -12.18
C MET A 100 10.69 13.97 -12.29
N PRO A 101 11.43 15.11 -12.25
CA PRO A 101 12.88 15.11 -12.38
C PRO A 101 13.59 14.35 -11.26
N GLY A 102 14.64 13.59 -11.59
CA GLY A 102 15.42 12.79 -10.62
C GLY A 102 14.96 11.34 -10.47
N ASP A 103 14.05 10.90 -11.35
CA ASP A 103 13.50 9.54 -11.41
C ASP A 103 14.13 8.69 -12.54
N ASP A 104 15.16 9.22 -13.23
CA ASP A 104 15.79 8.61 -14.42
C ASP A 104 16.76 7.45 -14.11
N ASP A 105 17.09 7.18 -12.84
CA ASP A 105 18.03 6.12 -12.44
C ASP A 105 17.35 4.81 -12.00
N GLU A 106 16.01 4.76 -11.97
CA GLU A 106 15.25 3.54 -11.76
C GLU A 106 14.49 3.24 -13.05
N ASP A 107 14.76 2.07 -13.65
CA ASP A 107 14.13 1.58 -14.89
C ASP A 107 12.74 2.19 -15.11
N ILE A 108 12.51 2.77 -16.30
CA ILE A 108 11.19 3.20 -16.77
C ILE A 108 10.26 1.98 -16.73
N VAL A 109 9.71 1.69 -15.56
CA VAL A 109 8.55 0.85 -15.43
C VAL A 109 7.44 1.83 -15.74
N MET A 110 6.97 1.79 -16.98
CA MET A 110 5.62 2.18 -17.36
C MET A 110 4.65 1.46 -16.41
N THR A 111 4.49 1.97 -15.18
CA THR A 111 3.49 1.49 -14.25
C THR A 111 2.21 2.24 -14.58
N SER A 112 1.61 1.82 -15.69
CA SER A 112 0.16 1.91 -15.89
C SER A 112 -0.63 1.19 -14.78
N THR A 113 0.02 0.71 -13.73
CA THR A 113 -0.56 0.18 -12.50
C THR A 113 -0.24 1.13 -11.34
N GLN A 114 -1.00 2.21 -11.23
CA GLN A 114 -1.11 3.08 -10.04
C GLN A 114 -1.70 2.34 -8.82
N CYS A 115 -1.56 1.01 -8.78
CA CYS A 115 -2.23 0.17 -7.83
C CYS A 115 -1.22 -0.74 -7.11
N PRO A 116 -1.03 -0.56 -5.79
CA PRO A 116 -0.14 -1.42 -4.99
C PRO A 116 -0.71 -2.82 -4.75
N LEU A 117 -1.92 -3.13 -5.25
CA LEU A 117 -2.56 -4.44 -5.11
C LEU A 117 -2.08 -5.40 -6.19
N LEU A 118 -1.72 -6.62 -5.79
CA LEU A 118 -1.28 -7.67 -6.72
C LEU A 118 -2.41 -8.28 -7.57
N ASN A 119 -3.67 -7.98 -7.22
CA ASN A 119 -4.84 -8.44 -7.95
C ASN A 119 -5.96 -7.40 -7.90
N MET A 120 -6.68 -7.26 -9.01
CA MET A 120 -7.82 -6.33 -9.13
C MET A 120 -9.16 -7.00 -8.83
N THR A 121 -9.24 -8.32 -8.90
CA THR A 121 -10.44 -9.11 -8.58
C THR A 121 -10.10 -10.16 -7.55
N CYS A 122 -11.07 -10.50 -6.69
CA CYS A 122 -10.94 -11.62 -5.77
C CYS A 122 -10.88 -12.92 -6.58
N PRO A 123 -9.81 -13.73 -6.48
CA PRO A 123 -9.68 -14.96 -7.26
C PRO A 123 -10.73 -16.04 -6.95
N LEU A 124 -11.41 -15.93 -5.80
CA LEU A 124 -12.42 -16.90 -5.37
C LEU A 124 -13.85 -16.44 -5.65
N SER A 125 -14.17 -15.16 -5.40
CA SER A 125 -15.53 -14.64 -5.60
C SER A 125 -15.73 -13.97 -6.96
N GLY A 126 -14.65 -13.68 -7.70
CA GLY A 126 -14.69 -12.97 -8.98
C GLY A 126 -15.02 -11.48 -8.87
N LYS A 127 -15.43 -10.99 -7.70
CA LYS A 127 -15.76 -9.59 -7.47
C LYS A 127 -14.53 -8.70 -7.59
N PRO A 128 -14.64 -7.48 -8.13
CA PRO A 128 -13.55 -6.52 -8.11
C PRO A 128 -13.21 -6.15 -6.66
N VAL A 129 -11.93 -5.92 -6.38
CA VAL A 129 -11.44 -5.64 -5.03
C VAL A 129 -12.08 -4.37 -4.45
N THR A 130 -12.43 -3.42 -5.30
CA THR A 130 -13.17 -2.19 -4.94
C THR A 130 -14.57 -2.45 -4.40
N GLU A 131 -15.19 -3.59 -4.71
CA GLU A 131 -16.58 -3.94 -4.30
C GLU A 131 -16.61 -4.97 -3.17
N LEU A 132 -15.45 -5.37 -2.63
CA LEU A 132 -15.41 -6.28 -1.50
C LEU A 132 -15.91 -5.60 -0.23
N ALA A 133 -16.87 -6.25 0.45
CA ALA A 133 -17.40 -5.79 1.73
C ALA A 133 -16.34 -5.88 2.85
N ASP A 134 -15.69 -7.05 2.96
CA ASP A 134 -14.62 -7.31 3.91
C ASP A 134 -13.37 -7.83 3.18
N PRO A 135 -12.50 -6.92 2.67
CA PRO A 135 -11.27 -7.31 2.01
C PRO A 135 -10.24 -7.79 3.04
N VAL A 136 -9.54 -8.88 2.72
CA VAL A 136 -8.45 -9.44 3.52
C VAL A 136 -7.28 -9.81 2.63
N ARG A 137 -6.06 -9.70 3.14
CA ARG A 137 -4.81 -9.99 2.44
C ARG A 137 -4.07 -11.15 3.09
N SER A 138 -3.49 -12.03 2.28
CA SER A 138 -2.56 -13.05 2.79
C SER A 138 -1.21 -12.42 3.11
N MET A 139 -0.68 -12.66 4.31
CA MET A 139 0.66 -12.20 4.71
C MET A 139 1.78 -12.88 3.91
N ASP A 140 1.54 -14.10 3.39
CA ASP A 140 2.56 -14.86 2.67
C ASP A 140 2.67 -14.47 1.19
N CYS A 141 1.54 -14.19 0.52
CA CYS A 141 1.52 -13.90 -0.93
C CYS A 141 0.91 -12.55 -1.33
N ARG A 142 0.45 -11.75 -0.37
CA ARG A 142 -0.15 -10.40 -0.55
C ARG A 142 -1.36 -10.28 -1.47
N HIS A 143 -1.93 -11.39 -1.96
CA HIS A 143 -3.19 -11.37 -2.70
C HIS A 143 -4.38 -11.05 -1.79
N VAL A 144 -5.36 -10.33 -2.35
CA VAL A 144 -6.56 -9.82 -1.69
C VAL A 144 -7.77 -10.72 -1.99
N TYR A 145 -8.56 -11.00 -0.96
CA TYR A 145 -9.74 -11.86 -1.01
C TYR A 145 -10.93 -11.26 -0.25
N GLU A 146 -12.12 -11.79 -0.54
CA GLU A 146 -13.32 -11.59 0.28
C GLU A 146 -13.26 -12.50 1.51
N LYS A 147 -13.38 -11.92 2.71
CA LYS A 147 -13.18 -12.63 3.98
C LYS A 147 -14.06 -13.88 4.14
N SER A 148 -15.35 -13.79 3.86
CA SER A 148 -16.26 -14.93 3.99
C SER A 148 -15.87 -16.09 3.07
N VAL A 149 -15.46 -15.78 1.85
CA VAL A 149 -15.16 -16.76 0.79
C VAL A 149 -13.82 -17.45 1.03
N ILE A 150 -12.78 -16.69 1.40
CA ILE A 150 -11.45 -17.26 1.68
C ILE A 150 -11.47 -18.15 2.92
N LEU A 151 -12.22 -17.77 3.95
CA LEU A 151 -12.35 -18.58 5.17
C LEU A 151 -13.04 -19.91 4.88
N HIS A 152 -14.13 -19.89 4.10
CA HIS A 152 -14.80 -21.11 3.66
C HIS A 152 -13.88 -21.99 2.79
N TYR A 153 -13.08 -21.39 1.91
CA TYR A 153 -12.10 -22.11 1.08
C TYR A 153 -11.01 -22.79 1.91
N ILE A 154 -10.49 -22.13 2.95
CA ILE A 154 -9.46 -22.69 3.85
C ILE A 154 -10.04 -23.83 4.69
N VAL A 155 -11.27 -23.70 5.19
CA VAL A 155 -11.92 -24.74 5.99
C VAL A 155 -12.15 -26.01 5.16
N ASN A 156 -12.54 -25.86 3.89
CA ASN A 156 -12.81 -27.00 3.01
C ASN A 156 -11.55 -27.66 2.44
N ASN A 157 -10.39 -27.00 2.54
CA ASN A 157 -9.12 -27.48 1.98
C ASN A 157 -8.02 -27.49 3.04
N PRO A 158 -7.68 -28.66 3.62
CA PRO A 158 -6.68 -28.76 4.71
C PRO A 158 -5.28 -28.24 4.34
N ASN A 159 -4.96 -28.20 3.04
CA ASN A 159 -3.72 -27.65 2.48
C ASN A 159 -4.03 -26.59 1.41
N ALA A 160 -4.92 -25.64 1.74
CA ALA A 160 -5.33 -24.58 0.84
C ALA A 160 -4.13 -23.80 0.29
N ASN A 161 -3.94 -23.84 -1.02
CA ASN A 161 -2.98 -23.00 -1.73
C ASN A 161 -3.69 -21.79 -2.33
N CYS A 162 -2.94 -20.72 -2.53
CA CYS A 162 -3.38 -19.53 -3.25
C CYS A 162 -3.96 -19.94 -4.63
N PRO A 163 -5.21 -19.55 -4.95
CA PRO A 163 -5.85 -19.87 -6.23
C PRO A 163 -5.31 -19.06 -7.42
N VAL A 164 -4.46 -18.05 -7.19
CA VAL A 164 -3.83 -17.26 -8.26
C VAL A 164 -2.82 -18.13 -9.02
N ALA A 165 -2.96 -18.17 -10.35
CA ALA A 165 -2.08 -18.95 -11.22
C ALA A 165 -0.60 -18.59 -10.98
N GLY A 166 0.24 -19.61 -10.77
CA GLY A 166 1.67 -19.45 -10.51
C GLY A 166 2.04 -19.05 -9.08
N CYS A 167 1.07 -18.72 -8.22
CA CYS A 167 1.36 -18.40 -6.82
C CYS A 167 1.57 -19.69 -5.99
N ARG A 168 2.67 -19.73 -5.23
CA ARG A 168 3.00 -20.86 -4.33
C ARG A 168 2.64 -20.59 -2.85
N GLY A 169 1.91 -19.51 -2.58
CA GLY A 169 1.53 -19.12 -1.23
C GLY A 169 0.55 -20.12 -0.61
N LYS A 170 0.83 -20.56 0.63
CA LYS A 170 -0.10 -21.36 1.41
C LYS A 170 -1.04 -20.45 2.19
N LEU A 171 -2.31 -20.80 2.23
CA LEU A 171 -3.33 -20.02 2.90
C LEU A 171 -3.60 -20.62 4.27
N GLN A 172 -3.50 -19.78 5.30
CA GLN A 172 -3.81 -20.12 6.68
C GLN A 172 -4.71 -19.05 7.27
N ASN A 173 -5.71 -19.45 8.05
CA ASN A 173 -6.67 -18.52 8.66
C ASN A 173 -5.95 -17.43 9.50
N SER A 174 -4.93 -17.81 10.26
CA SER A 174 -4.13 -16.89 11.08
C SER A 174 -3.30 -15.88 10.27
N LYS A 175 -3.12 -16.12 8.97
CA LYS A 175 -2.29 -15.29 8.08
C LYS A 175 -3.10 -14.50 7.05
N VAL A 176 -4.43 -14.56 7.12
CA VAL A 176 -5.32 -13.79 6.24
C VAL A 176 -5.92 -12.67 7.08
N ILE A 177 -5.41 -11.46 6.88
CA ILE A 177 -5.69 -10.31 7.76
C ILE A 177 -6.10 -9.12 6.90
N CYS A 178 -7.03 -8.31 7.39
CA CYS A 178 -7.25 -6.98 6.83
C CYS A 178 -6.30 -6.01 7.53
N ASP A 179 -5.13 -5.77 6.95
CA ASP A 179 -4.23 -4.74 7.46
C ASP A 179 -4.81 -3.32 7.21
N ALA A 180 -4.33 -2.34 7.98
CA ALA A 180 -4.83 -0.97 7.90
C ALA A 180 -4.52 -0.33 6.53
N MET A 181 -3.43 -0.74 5.87
CA MET A 181 -3.02 -0.22 4.58
C MET A 181 -3.89 -0.75 3.44
N LEU A 182 -4.30 -2.02 3.48
CA LEU A 182 -5.20 -2.62 2.49
C LEU A 182 -6.47 -1.77 2.27
N LYS A 183 -7.08 -1.28 3.34
CA LYS A 183 -8.28 -0.43 3.23
C LYS A 183 -7.97 0.90 2.51
N PHE A 184 -6.82 1.49 2.82
CA PHE A 184 -6.38 2.72 2.20
C PHE A 184 -6.10 2.54 0.71
N GLU A 185 -5.37 1.49 0.34
CA GLU A 185 -5.04 1.15 -1.05
C GLU A 185 -6.29 0.86 -1.90
N ILE A 186 -7.30 0.20 -1.32
CA ILE A 186 -8.60 -0.02 -1.99
C ILE A 186 -9.36 1.28 -2.19
N GLU A 187 -9.37 2.17 -1.19
CA GLU A 187 -10.05 3.45 -1.30
C GLU A 187 -9.38 4.40 -2.30
N GLU A 188 -8.05 4.32 -2.40
CA GLU A 188 -7.30 5.01 -3.44
C GLU A 188 -7.67 4.50 -4.83
N MET A 189 -7.73 3.18 -5.04
CA MET A 189 -8.19 2.61 -6.31
C MET A 189 -9.61 3.07 -6.67
N ARG A 190 -10.53 3.10 -5.70
CA ARG A 190 -11.90 3.62 -5.91
C ARG A 190 -11.89 5.09 -6.35
N SER A 191 -10.99 5.90 -5.79
CA SER A 191 -10.86 7.32 -6.11
C SER A 191 -10.31 7.52 -7.53
N LEU A 192 -9.30 6.73 -7.92
CA LEU A 192 -8.73 6.75 -9.27
C LEU A 192 -9.75 6.30 -10.32
N ASN A 193 -10.48 5.21 -10.08
CA ASN A 193 -11.54 4.76 -10.99
C ASN A 193 -12.61 5.84 -11.20
N LYS A 194 -13.00 6.57 -10.14
CA LYS A 194 -13.94 7.70 -10.28
C LYS A 194 -13.38 8.83 -11.13
N GLN A 195 -12.08 9.10 -11.08
CA GLN A 195 -11.44 10.16 -11.87
C GLN A 195 -11.27 9.74 -13.34
N SER A 196 -10.89 8.49 -13.61
CA SER A 196 -10.81 7.93 -14.97
C SER A 196 -12.17 7.94 -15.67
N ASN A 197 -13.23 7.49 -15.00
CA ASN A 197 -14.60 7.55 -15.54
C ASN A 197 -15.09 8.99 -15.81
N ARG A 198 -14.48 10.02 -15.19
CA ARG A 198 -14.81 11.43 -15.47
C ARG A 198 -14.05 12.00 -16.67
N ALA A 199 -12.89 11.43 -17.00
CA ALA A 199 -12.09 11.84 -18.15
C ALA A 199 -12.55 11.19 -19.47
N GLU A 200 -13.17 10.01 -19.40
CA GLU A 200 -13.71 9.30 -20.58
C GLU A 200 -15.05 9.86 -21.10
N VAL A 201 -15.68 10.82 -20.41
CA VAL A 201 -16.83 11.56 -20.94
C VAL A 201 -16.31 12.65 -21.89
N ILE A 202 -15.82 12.24 -23.06
CA ILE A 202 -15.67 13.12 -24.22
C ILE A 202 -17.07 13.21 -24.83
N GLU A 203 -17.79 14.30 -24.58
CA GLU A 203 -19.01 14.61 -25.31
C GLU A 203 -18.61 14.89 -26.78
N ASP A 204 -18.92 13.93 -27.65
CA ASP A 204 -18.81 14.04 -29.10
C ASP A 204 -19.83 15.09 -29.59
N PHE A 205 -19.39 16.35 -29.67
CA PHE A 205 -20.11 17.44 -30.33
C PHE A 205 -19.71 17.52 -31.80
N THR A 206 -19.88 16.42 -32.55
CA THR A 206 -19.98 16.52 -34.00
C THR A 206 -21.29 17.23 -34.33
N GLU A 207 -21.24 18.56 -34.37
CA GLU A 207 -22.27 19.39 -34.98
C GLU A 207 -22.38 18.99 -36.45
N ASP A 208 -23.52 18.43 -36.84
CA ASP A 208 -23.94 18.28 -38.23
C ASP A 208 -24.05 19.68 -38.86
N VAL A 209 -22.94 20.20 -39.36
CA VAL A 209 -22.92 21.26 -40.36
C VAL A 209 -22.92 20.56 -41.71
N ASP A 210 -24.11 20.21 -42.20
CA ASP A 210 -24.32 20.06 -43.64
C ASP A 210 -25.33 21.12 -44.08
N GLU A 211 -24.78 22.09 -44.81
CA GLU A 211 -25.46 23.09 -45.63
C GLU A 211 -26.19 22.40 -46.79
N ASP A 212 -27.49 22.71 -46.98
CA ASP A 212 -28.13 23.12 -48.25
C ASP A 212 -29.65 23.34 -48.09
#